data_AF-A0A7S3SW14-F1
#
_entry.id   AF-A0A7S3SW14-F1
#
_cell.length_a   1.000
_cell.length_b   1.000
_cell.length_c   1.000
_cell.angle_alpha   90.00
_cell.angle_beta   90.00
_cell.angle_gamma   90.00
#
_symmetry.space_group_name_H-M   'P 1'
#
loop_
_entity.id
_entity.type
_entity.pdbx_description
1 polymer ?
#
loop_
_entity_poly.entity_id
_entity_poly.type
_entity_poly.pdbx_seq_one_letter_code
_entity_poly.pdbx_strand_id
1 'polypeptide(L)'
;ASLLPATPSALSPLSLSVSSAAARVDRMDLADGGLSSARTAHSGSHMLNIRNARIRSENDVTLLRNRLERLAQEERKALKKIEETKRRAEQIIQLKARNERNHLRKQLEAEYAERQRERARDRLQQSKIEMSGSMQANLQAIQNQKKQGADHLREQRQLINEHLRQRQEQQLDRNRKVTELIRERAAEVQRLKMQQRMEHEEALQQEMEEKMMIEEQKRNLAEKIVAELEDQEEIAIDRLRRTQEAQKAAYEELERALVNPPPPVDQREAALGHLVSSSTSGI
;
A
#
# COMPACT_ATOMS: atom_id res chain seq x y z
N ALA A 1 25.89 -41.32 12.90
CA ALA A 1 25.13 -41.21 14.17
C ALA A 1 23.99 -40.20 13.98
N SER A 2 22.91 -40.33 14.77
CA SER A 2 22.04 -39.27 15.32
C SER A 2 21.75 -37.98 14.52
N LEU A 3 20.50 -37.48 14.42
CA LEU A 3 19.16 -38.02 14.72
C LEU A 3 18.14 -36.98 14.21
N LEU A 4 17.04 -37.38 13.57
CA LEU A 4 15.98 -36.45 13.10
C LEU A 4 14.59 -36.83 13.62
N PRO A 5 14.04 -36.02 14.54
CA PRO A 5 12.59 -35.85 14.75
C PRO A 5 12.19 -34.36 14.63
N ALA A 6 10.94 -33.98 14.36
CA ALA A 6 9.78 -34.71 13.84
C ALA A 6 8.84 -33.72 13.13
N THR A 7 7.94 -34.21 12.28
CA THR A 7 6.91 -33.38 11.61
C THR A 7 5.78 -32.99 12.57
N PRO A 8 5.22 -31.76 12.50
CA PRO A 8 4.10 -31.35 13.34
C PRO A 8 2.79 -32.05 12.92
N SER A 9 2.04 -32.54 13.89
CA SER A 9 0.74 -33.18 13.68
C SER A 9 -0.32 -32.17 13.21
N ALA A 10 -0.83 -32.33 11.99
CA ALA A 10 -2.02 -31.62 11.54
C ALA A 10 -3.28 -32.24 12.17
N LEU A 11 -4.03 -31.46 12.94
CA LEU A 11 -5.28 -31.88 13.55
C LEU A 11 -6.41 -31.96 12.51
N SER A 12 -7.07 -33.11 12.40
CA SER A 12 -8.27 -33.29 11.59
C SER A 12 -9.43 -32.44 12.14
N PRO A 13 -10.15 -31.67 11.30
CA PRO A 13 -11.35 -30.97 11.74
C PRO A 13 -12.48 -31.98 12.03
N LEU A 14 -13.10 -31.86 13.20
CA LEU A 14 -14.25 -32.68 13.58
C LEU A 14 -15.45 -32.35 12.68
N SER A 15 -15.94 -33.36 11.95
CA SER A 15 -17.17 -33.27 11.16
C SER A 15 -18.39 -33.24 12.08
N LEU A 16 -18.90 -32.05 12.41
CA LEU A 16 -20.16 -31.86 13.13
C LEU A 16 -21.34 -32.34 12.27
N SER A 17 -21.76 -33.58 12.47
CA SER A 17 -23.00 -34.11 11.90
C SER A 17 -24.20 -33.42 12.55
N VAL A 18 -24.81 -32.48 11.84
CA VAL A 18 -26.06 -31.84 12.28
C VAL A 18 -27.20 -32.84 12.12
N SER A 19 -27.47 -33.60 13.18
CA SER A 19 -28.59 -34.53 13.25
C SER A 19 -29.90 -33.77 13.10
N SER A 20 -30.56 -33.92 11.94
CA SER A 20 -31.88 -33.35 11.70
C SER A 20 -32.92 -34.04 12.58
N ALA A 21 -33.25 -33.40 13.71
CA ALA A 21 -34.31 -33.86 14.60
C ALA A 21 -35.67 -33.60 13.93
N ALA A 22 -36.18 -34.63 13.23
CA ALA A 22 -37.51 -34.59 12.63
C ALA A 22 -38.59 -34.49 13.73
N ALA A 23 -39.05 -33.27 13.99
CA ALA A 23 -40.11 -33.00 14.96
C ALA A 23 -41.42 -33.65 14.49
N ARG A 24 -41.78 -34.78 15.12
CA ARG A 24 -43.15 -35.30 15.05
C ARG A 24 -44.09 -34.25 15.65
N VAL A 25 -44.97 -33.71 14.83
CA VAL A 25 -46.14 -32.97 15.31
C VAL A 25 -47.21 -34.01 15.62
N ASP A 26 -47.50 -34.23 16.90
CA ASP A 26 -48.58 -35.12 17.30
C ASP A 26 -49.92 -34.54 16.84
N ARG A 27 -50.55 -35.26 15.91
CA ARG A 27 -51.88 -34.96 15.40
C ARG A 27 -52.90 -35.56 16.37
N MET A 28 -53.27 -34.81 17.40
CA MET A 28 -54.41 -35.16 18.24
C MET A 28 -55.70 -35.02 17.44
N ASP A 29 -56.36 -36.15 17.16
CA ASP A 29 -57.76 -36.16 16.74
C ASP A 29 -58.63 -35.74 17.94
N LEU A 30 -59.36 -34.64 17.78
CA LEU A 30 -60.45 -34.23 18.66
C LEU A 30 -61.71 -34.13 17.83
N ALA A 31 -62.50 -35.21 17.87
CA ALA A 31 -63.82 -35.29 17.25
C ALA A 31 -64.87 -35.61 18.32
N ASP A 32 -65.55 -34.58 18.82
CA ASP A 32 -66.89 -34.72 19.39
C ASP A 32 -67.68 -33.40 19.32
N GLY A 33 -69.01 -33.51 19.32
CA GLY A 33 -69.98 -32.57 19.88
C GLY A 33 -69.96 -31.09 19.47
N GLY A 34 -71.00 -30.66 18.73
CA GLY A 34 -71.51 -29.28 18.86
C GLY A 34 -72.08 -28.62 17.60
N LEU A 35 -73.39 -28.76 17.37
CA LEU A 35 -74.13 -27.99 16.37
C LEU A 35 -74.31 -26.52 16.79
N SER A 36 -73.27 -25.68 16.66
CA SER A 36 -73.42 -24.22 16.79
C SER A 36 -72.36 -23.40 16.03
N SER A 37 -72.72 -22.15 15.72
CA SER A 37 -71.87 -21.09 15.16
C SER A 37 -71.20 -21.31 13.79
N ALA A 38 -72.01 -21.22 12.72
CA ALA A 38 -71.54 -20.81 11.40
C ALA A 38 -70.95 -19.37 11.35
N ARG A 39 -70.99 -18.61 12.46
CA ARG A 39 -70.49 -17.22 12.54
C ARG A 39 -69.03 -17.13 12.99
N THR A 40 -68.52 -18.06 13.82
CA THR A 40 -67.12 -18.00 14.30
C THR A 40 -66.10 -18.43 13.24
N ALA A 41 -66.50 -19.33 12.33
CA ALA A 41 -65.61 -19.92 11.30
C ALA A 41 -64.87 -18.87 10.44
N HIS A 42 -65.53 -17.74 10.14
CA HIS A 42 -64.96 -16.65 9.36
C HIS A 42 -63.78 -15.96 10.08
N SER A 43 -63.87 -15.77 11.41
CA SER A 43 -62.80 -15.15 12.21
C SER A 43 -61.57 -16.05 12.33
N GLY A 44 -61.78 -17.35 12.58
CA GLY A 44 -60.69 -18.33 12.62
C GLY A 44 -59.93 -18.42 11.29
N SER A 45 -60.65 -18.44 10.16
CA SER A 45 -60.05 -18.40 8.83
C SER A 45 -59.27 -17.09 8.59
N HIS A 46 -59.84 -15.95 8.98
CA HIS A 46 -59.20 -14.64 8.81
C HIS A 46 -57.92 -14.49 9.64
N MET A 47 -57.92 -14.92 10.91
CA MET A 47 -56.73 -14.91 11.78
C MET A 47 -55.61 -15.81 11.22
N LEU A 48 -55.94 -17.00 10.71
CA LEU A 48 -54.96 -17.87 10.05
C LEU A 48 -54.41 -17.24 8.77
N ASN A 49 -55.25 -16.55 7.98
CA ASN A 49 -54.81 -15.83 6.79
C ASN A 49 -53.88 -14.65 7.11
N ILE A 50 -54.17 -13.86 8.16
CA ILE A 50 -53.28 -12.79 8.65
C ILE A 50 -51.93 -13.38 9.12
N ARG A 51 -51.96 -14.47 9.91
CA ARG A 51 -50.74 -15.14 10.38
C ARG A 51 -49.92 -15.70 9.21
N ASN A 52 -50.57 -16.29 8.21
CA ASN A 52 -49.91 -16.79 7.00
C ASN A 52 -49.43 -15.66 6.07
N ALA A 53 -50.01 -14.47 6.12
CA ALA A 53 -49.46 -13.27 5.47
C ALA A 53 -48.21 -12.78 6.20
N ARG A 54 -48.29 -12.56 7.52
CA ARG A 54 -47.14 -12.16 8.36
C ARG A 54 -45.95 -13.11 8.20
N ILE A 55 -46.16 -14.42 8.25
CA ILE A 55 -45.08 -15.41 8.11
C ILE A 55 -44.41 -15.31 6.73
N ARG A 56 -45.13 -14.96 5.66
CA ARG A 56 -44.53 -14.67 4.36
C ARG A 56 -43.67 -13.40 4.43
N SER A 57 -44.23 -12.28 4.89
CA SER A 57 -43.49 -11.03 5.07
C SER A 57 -42.23 -11.19 5.95
N GLU A 58 -42.28 -11.99 7.01
CA GLU A 58 -41.11 -12.28 7.87
C GLU A 58 -40.04 -13.13 7.17
N ASN A 59 -40.45 -14.09 6.32
CA ASN A 59 -39.53 -14.82 5.45
C ASN A 59 -38.92 -13.89 4.39
N ASP A 60 -39.72 -13.00 3.80
CA ASP A 60 -39.29 -12.06 2.76
C ASP A 60 -38.30 -11.03 3.32
N VAL A 61 -38.56 -10.44 4.49
CA VAL A 61 -37.60 -9.63 5.27
C VAL A 61 -36.30 -10.39 5.52
N THR A 62 -36.39 -11.68 5.86
CA THR A 62 -35.21 -12.52 6.11
C THR A 62 -34.43 -12.78 4.81
N LEU A 63 -35.11 -12.96 3.69
CA LEU A 63 -34.51 -13.19 2.37
C LEU A 63 -33.82 -11.93 1.85
N LEU A 64 -34.48 -10.76 1.94
CA LEU A 64 -33.92 -9.44 1.63
C LEU A 64 -32.69 -9.12 2.50
N ARG A 65 -32.75 -9.35 3.81
CA ARG A 65 -31.58 -9.19 4.71
C ARG A 65 -30.40 -10.06 4.29
N ASN A 66 -30.64 -11.33 3.96
CA ASN A 66 -29.61 -12.24 3.46
C ASN A 66 -29.01 -11.77 2.11
N ARG A 67 -29.81 -11.14 1.24
CA ARG A 67 -29.35 -10.61 -0.05
C ARG A 67 -28.57 -9.30 0.12
N LEU A 68 -29.05 -8.38 0.95
CA LEU A 68 -28.33 -7.17 1.36
C LEU A 68 -26.98 -7.48 2.01
N GLU A 69 -26.91 -8.50 2.89
CA GLU A 69 -25.62 -8.89 3.48
C GLU A 69 -24.64 -9.43 2.42
N ARG A 70 -25.13 -10.25 1.46
CA ARG A 70 -24.30 -10.72 0.33
C ARG A 70 -23.80 -9.56 -0.53
N LEU A 71 -24.67 -8.63 -0.91
CA LEU A 71 -24.29 -7.42 -1.66
C LEU A 71 -23.23 -6.60 -0.91
N ALA A 72 -23.41 -6.38 0.41
CA ALA A 72 -22.44 -5.67 1.24
C ALA A 72 -21.11 -6.44 1.41
N GLN A 73 -21.13 -7.78 1.48
CA GLN A 73 -19.93 -8.61 1.48
C GLN A 73 -19.19 -8.55 0.12
N GLU A 74 -19.92 -8.52 -1.00
CA GLU A 74 -19.37 -8.39 -2.34
C GLU A 74 -18.77 -7.00 -2.58
N GLU A 75 -19.46 -5.93 -2.18
CA GLU A 75 -18.93 -4.56 -2.24
C GLU A 75 -17.63 -4.44 -1.43
N ARG A 76 -17.59 -4.96 -0.19
CA ARG A 76 -16.38 -4.97 0.64
C ARG A 76 -15.22 -5.75 0.01
N LYS A 77 -15.50 -6.83 -0.74
CA LYS A 77 -14.48 -7.59 -1.50
C LYS A 77 -14.00 -6.79 -2.71
N ALA A 78 -14.91 -6.13 -3.42
CA ALA A 78 -14.59 -5.30 -4.59
C ALA A 78 -13.76 -4.07 -4.21
N LEU A 79 -14.13 -3.35 -3.14
CA LEU A 79 -13.39 -2.21 -2.60
C LEU A 79 -11.95 -2.57 -2.22
N LYS A 80 -11.74 -3.64 -1.44
CA LYS A 80 -10.38 -4.13 -1.12
C LYS A 80 -9.57 -4.45 -2.38
N LYS A 81 -10.21 -5.06 -3.39
CA LYS A 81 -9.56 -5.39 -4.66
C LYS A 81 -9.25 -4.14 -5.50
N ILE A 82 -10.01 -3.05 -5.37
CA ILE A 82 -9.68 -1.73 -5.93
C ILE A 82 -8.47 -1.14 -5.21
N GLU A 83 -8.46 -1.12 -3.88
CA GLU A 83 -7.36 -0.60 -3.05
C GLU A 83 -6.04 -1.33 -3.36
N GLU A 84 -6.06 -2.67 -3.40
CA GLU A 84 -4.91 -3.50 -3.76
C GLU A 84 -4.43 -3.22 -5.21
N THR A 85 -5.35 -3.05 -6.15
CA THR A 85 -5.03 -2.77 -7.56
C THR A 85 -4.39 -1.39 -7.73
N LYS A 86 -4.96 -0.35 -7.10
CA LYS A 86 -4.41 1.01 -7.10
C LYS A 86 -3.05 1.09 -6.42
N ARG A 87 -2.92 0.52 -5.21
CA ARG A 87 -1.64 0.45 -4.49
C ARG A 87 -0.56 -0.28 -5.29
N ARG A 88 -0.93 -1.30 -6.09
CA ARG A 88 -0.01 -1.99 -6.98
C ARG A 88 0.37 -1.16 -8.21
N ALA A 89 -0.56 -0.40 -8.79
CA ALA A 89 -0.26 0.56 -9.86
C ALA A 89 0.69 1.66 -9.37
N GLU A 90 0.43 2.26 -8.20
CA GLU A 90 1.32 3.22 -7.53
C GLU A 90 2.72 2.65 -7.31
N GLN A 91 2.84 1.41 -6.80
CA GLN A 91 4.13 0.74 -6.61
C GLN A 91 4.89 0.56 -7.93
N ILE A 92 4.20 0.21 -9.03
CA ILE A 92 4.80 0.09 -10.36
C ILE A 92 5.30 1.46 -10.86
N ILE A 93 4.50 2.52 -10.69
CA ILE A 93 4.86 3.89 -11.07
C ILE A 93 6.07 4.38 -10.27
N GLN A 94 6.07 4.20 -8.94
CA GLN A 94 7.20 4.55 -8.06
C GLN A 94 8.47 3.76 -8.41
N LEU A 95 8.34 2.47 -8.73
CA LEU A 95 9.47 1.64 -9.14
C LEU A 95 10.03 2.05 -10.51
N LYS A 96 9.16 2.33 -11.50
CA LYS A 96 9.57 2.90 -12.80
C LYS A 96 10.32 4.22 -12.60
N ALA A 97 9.77 5.16 -11.85
CA ALA A 97 10.41 6.45 -11.57
C ALA A 97 11.74 6.32 -10.80
N ARG A 98 11.85 5.38 -9.85
CA ARG A 98 13.11 5.08 -9.14
C ARG A 98 14.16 4.49 -10.07
N ASN A 99 13.77 3.56 -10.94
CA ASN A 99 14.68 2.92 -11.90
C ASN A 99 15.17 3.93 -12.96
N GLU A 100 14.30 4.81 -13.43
CA GLU A 100 14.63 5.91 -14.35
C GLU A 100 15.63 6.89 -13.72
N ARG A 101 15.38 7.36 -12.49
CA ARG A 101 16.33 8.20 -11.73
C ARG A 101 17.67 7.51 -11.51
N ASN A 102 17.67 6.21 -11.18
CA ASN A 102 18.89 5.41 -11.06
C ASN A 102 19.64 5.25 -12.39
N HIS A 103 18.91 5.18 -13.53
CA HIS A 103 19.50 5.07 -14.86
C HIS A 103 20.16 6.39 -15.28
N LEU A 104 19.45 7.51 -15.15
CA LEU A 104 19.99 8.86 -15.41
C LEU A 104 21.22 9.16 -14.54
N ARG A 105 21.17 8.81 -13.24
CA ARG A 105 22.32 8.98 -12.34
C ARG A 105 23.53 8.15 -12.79
N LYS A 106 23.32 6.92 -13.27
CA LYS A 106 24.39 6.08 -13.83
C LYS A 106 24.95 6.62 -15.14
N GLN A 107 24.12 7.22 -16.01
CA GLN A 107 24.57 7.89 -17.23
C GLN A 107 25.49 9.08 -16.88
N LEU A 108 25.07 9.94 -15.95
CA LEU A 108 25.86 11.09 -15.49
C LEU A 108 27.15 10.66 -14.75
N GLU A 109 27.11 9.60 -13.93
CA GLU A 109 28.30 8.99 -13.31
C GLU A 109 29.28 8.47 -14.37
N ALA A 110 28.79 7.82 -15.43
CA ALA A 110 29.61 7.28 -16.51
C ALA A 110 30.22 8.38 -17.38
N GLU A 111 29.44 9.39 -17.78
CA GLU A 111 29.92 10.53 -18.56
C GLU A 111 30.98 11.34 -17.78
N TYR A 112 30.74 11.58 -16.49
CA TYR A 112 31.73 12.23 -15.63
C TYR A 112 33.02 11.41 -15.52
N ALA A 113 32.93 10.09 -15.39
CA ALA A 113 34.09 9.20 -15.36
C ALA A 113 34.85 9.18 -16.71
N GLU A 114 34.15 9.30 -17.83
CA GLU A 114 34.74 9.41 -19.17
C GLU A 114 35.49 10.74 -19.34
N ARG A 115 34.84 11.88 -19.06
CA ARG A 115 35.47 13.22 -19.09
C ARG A 115 36.71 13.30 -18.18
N GLN A 116 36.76 12.56 -17.06
CA GLN A 116 37.96 12.49 -16.21
C GLN A 116 39.05 11.56 -16.76
N ARG A 117 38.69 10.48 -17.47
CA ARG A 117 39.66 9.62 -18.19
C ARG A 117 40.27 10.35 -19.38
N GLU A 118 39.50 11.15 -20.09
CA GLU A 118 39.95 12.04 -21.17
C GLU A 118 40.99 13.03 -20.65
N ARG A 119 40.65 13.85 -19.65
CA ARG A 119 41.60 14.78 -18.99
C ARG A 119 42.87 14.12 -18.46
N ALA A 120 42.80 12.85 -18.03
CA ALA A 120 43.96 12.08 -17.61
C ALA A 120 44.85 11.65 -18.79
N ARG A 121 44.25 11.30 -19.94
CA ARG A 121 44.97 11.06 -21.21
C ARG A 121 45.64 12.34 -21.70
N ASP A 122 44.96 13.47 -21.66
CA ASP A 122 45.49 14.76 -22.13
C ASP A 122 46.73 15.17 -21.33
N ARG A 123 46.65 15.08 -20.00
CA ARG A 123 47.80 15.32 -19.10
C ARG A 123 48.96 14.36 -19.36
N LEU A 124 48.68 13.09 -19.67
CA LEU A 124 49.71 12.11 -20.05
C LEU A 124 50.32 12.40 -21.43
N GLN A 125 49.58 12.98 -22.36
CA GLN A 125 50.10 13.45 -23.65
C GLN A 125 50.95 14.72 -23.47
N GLN A 126 50.46 15.71 -22.73
CA GLN A 126 51.18 16.93 -22.38
C GLN A 126 52.50 16.59 -21.67
N SER A 127 52.47 15.77 -20.62
CA SER A 127 53.66 15.34 -19.90
C SER A 127 54.65 14.54 -20.77
N LYS A 128 54.18 13.77 -21.76
CA LYS A 128 55.06 13.13 -22.76
C LYS A 128 55.71 14.14 -23.71
N ILE A 129 54.97 15.17 -24.14
CA ILE A 129 55.49 16.25 -24.99
C ILE A 129 56.51 17.08 -24.21
N GLU A 130 56.20 17.46 -22.97
CA GLU A 130 57.11 18.15 -22.04
C GLU A 130 58.35 17.31 -21.74
N MET A 131 58.21 16.01 -21.47
CA MET A 131 59.36 15.11 -21.23
C MET A 131 60.21 14.95 -22.48
N SER A 132 59.61 14.88 -23.67
CA SER A 132 60.34 14.81 -24.95
C SER A 132 61.09 16.12 -25.24
N GLY A 133 60.41 17.27 -25.09
CA GLY A 133 61.01 18.59 -25.23
C GLY A 133 62.08 18.87 -24.19
N SER A 134 61.88 18.43 -22.94
CA SER A 134 62.87 18.47 -21.87
C SER A 134 64.03 17.52 -22.12
N MET A 135 63.82 16.33 -22.69
CA MET A 135 64.90 15.44 -23.10
C MET A 135 65.72 16.04 -24.25
N GLN A 136 65.07 16.66 -25.24
CA GLN A 136 65.72 17.36 -26.34
C GLN A 136 66.49 18.59 -25.85
N ALA A 137 65.89 19.40 -24.96
CA ALA A 137 66.51 20.56 -24.34
C ALA A 137 67.65 20.15 -23.39
N ASN A 138 67.54 19.04 -22.67
CA ASN A 138 68.63 18.48 -21.86
C ASN A 138 69.74 17.88 -22.71
N LEU A 139 69.44 17.29 -23.87
CA LEU A 139 70.45 16.80 -24.81
C LEU A 139 71.22 17.99 -25.43
N GLN A 140 70.51 19.06 -25.82
CA GLN A 140 71.11 20.32 -26.22
C GLN A 140 71.87 21.00 -25.06
N ALA A 141 71.34 20.96 -23.84
CA ALA A 141 72.00 21.50 -22.65
C ALA A 141 73.26 20.70 -22.30
N ILE A 142 73.27 19.37 -22.45
CA ILE A 142 74.46 18.53 -22.25
C ILE A 142 75.48 18.74 -23.38
N GLN A 143 75.05 19.03 -24.62
CA GLN A 143 75.96 19.49 -25.68
C GLN A 143 76.55 20.87 -25.32
N ASN A 144 75.71 21.81 -24.89
CA ASN A 144 76.12 23.14 -24.44
C ASN A 144 76.91 23.13 -23.12
N GLN A 145 76.74 22.14 -22.25
CA GLN A 145 77.46 21.94 -20.98
C GLN A 145 78.71 21.06 -21.17
N LYS A 146 78.83 20.32 -22.28
CA LYS A 146 80.15 19.81 -22.73
C LYS A 146 80.98 20.94 -23.32
N LYS A 147 80.35 21.87 -24.04
CA LYS A 147 80.96 23.12 -24.52
C LYS A 147 81.35 24.04 -23.35
N GLN A 148 80.38 24.55 -22.60
CA GLN A 148 80.57 25.34 -21.39
C GLN A 148 81.29 24.58 -20.28
N GLY A 149 81.33 23.25 -20.26
CA GLY A 149 82.08 22.46 -19.28
C GLY A 149 83.58 22.49 -19.56
N ALA A 150 83.99 22.60 -20.84
CA ALA A 150 85.36 22.95 -21.19
C ALA A 150 85.72 24.37 -20.74
N ASP A 151 84.71 25.25 -20.54
CA ASP A 151 84.88 26.62 -20.04
C ASP A 151 84.75 26.72 -18.50
N HIS A 152 83.89 25.95 -17.84
CA HIS A 152 83.71 25.92 -16.39
C HIS A 152 84.73 25.01 -15.69
N LEU A 153 85.35 24.04 -16.36
CA LEU A 153 86.54 23.36 -15.80
C LEU A 153 87.75 24.31 -15.74
N ARG A 154 87.73 25.43 -16.49
CA ARG A 154 88.68 26.55 -16.32
C ARG A 154 88.37 27.41 -15.08
N GLU A 155 87.14 27.38 -14.56
CA GLU A 155 86.65 28.29 -13.50
C GLU A 155 86.36 27.60 -12.16
N GLN A 156 85.62 26.49 -12.12
CA GLN A 156 85.17 25.86 -10.87
C GLN A 156 86.28 25.19 -10.04
N ARG A 157 87.55 25.29 -10.50
CA ARG A 157 88.74 25.19 -9.63
C ARG A 157 88.74 26.21 -8.47
N GLN A 158 87.91 27.24 -8.51
CA GLN A 158 88.00 28.41 -7.61
C GLN A 158 87.06 28.38 -6.38
N LEU A 159 85.98 27.59 -6.35
CA LEU A 159 84.83 27.83 -5.45
C LEU A 159 84.34 26.66 -4.57
N ILE A 160 85.17 25.64 -4.31
CA ILE A 160 84.81 24.51 -3.41
C ILE A 160 84.89 24.88 -1.89
N ASN A 161 85.15 26.15 -1.56
CA ASN A 161 85.47 26.58 -0.19
C ASN A 161 84.29 26.67 0.80
N GLU A 162 83.03 26.77 0.35
CA GLU A 162 81.96 27.30 1.22
C GLU A 162 80.80 26.34 1.56
N HIS A 163 80.74 26.06 2.88
CA HIS A 163 79.53 25.94 3.69
C HIS A 163 78.60 24.73 3.57
N LEU A 164 79.09 23.61 4.11
CA LEU A 164 78.25 22.64 4.82
C LEU A 164 77.49 23.31 5.99
N ARG A 165 76.21 23.64 5.80
CA ARG A 165 75.23 23.88 6.89
C ARG A 165 73.88 23.26 6.50
N GLN A 166 73.67 22.00 6.85
CA GLN A 166 72.92 21.62 8.05
C GLN A 166 71.49 22.17 8.03
N ARG A 167 70.56 21.36 7.48
CA ARG A 167 69.12 21.63 7.45
C ARG A 167 68.35 20.35 7.81
N GLN A 168 67.80 20.33 9.01
CA GLN A 168 66.64 19.55 9.49
C GLN A 168 66.31 20.12 10.89
N GLU A 169 65.11 20.03 11.43
CA GLU A 169 64.17 18.89 11.42
C GLU A 169 62.72 19.29 11.08
N GLN A 170 61.82 18.30 11.05
CA GLN A 170 60.36 18.47 11.09
C GLN A 170 59.76 17.38 12.01
N GLN A 171 58.64 17.70 12.68
CA GLN A 171 58.03 16.84 13.71
C GLN A 171 56.72 16.16 13.27
N LEU A 172 56.63 14.88 13.64
CA LEU A 172 55.53 14.17 14.33
C LEU A 172 54.09 14.12 13.75
N ASP A 173 53.35 13.14 14.28
CA ASP A 173 52.08 12.59 13.79
C ASP A 173 50.79 13.31 14.24
N ARG A 174 49.63 12.77 13.80
CA ARG A 174 48.28 13.31 14.03
C ARG A 174 47.32 12.30 14.68
N ASN A 175 46.33 12.80 15.41
CA ASN A 175 45.45 12.05 16.33
C ASN A 175 43.93 12.26 16.00
N ARG A 176 43.02 11.28 16.22
CA ARG A 176 41.54 11.29 15.96
C ARG A 176 40.80 10.25 16.86
N LYS A 177 39.75 10.55 17.67
CA LYS A 177 38.29 10.89 17.48
C LYS A 177 37.35 9.72 17.05
N VAL A 178 36.20 9.29 17.65
CA VAL A 178 35.26 9.62 18.80
C VAL A 178 33.86 10.19 18.38
N THR A 179 32.63 9.84 18.88
CA THR A 179 32.00 8.68 19.63
C THR A 179 30.48 8.92 19.95
N GLU A 180 29.55 7.99 19.61
CA GLU A 180 28.06 8.06 19.84
C GLU A 180 27.44 6.66 20.16
N LEU A 181 26.29 6.33 20.85
CA LEU A 181 25.11 6.95 21.53
C LEU A 181 23.74 6.97 20.77
N ILE A 182 22.51 6.77 21.34
CA ILE A 182 21.93 5.90 22.44
C ILE A 182 20.34 5.92 22.45
N ARG A 183 19.62 4.85 22.93
CA ARG A 183 18.16 4.71 23.36
C ARG A 183 16.98 5.05 22.39
N GLU A 184 15.67 4.69 22.53
CA GLU A 184 14.72 3.99 23.48
C GLU A 184 13.76 4.84 24.40
N ARG A 185 12.49 4.48 24.80
CA ARG A 185 11.46 3.43 24.45
C ARG A 185 10.14 3.44 25.33
N ALA A 186 8.95 3.10 24.77
CA ALA A 186 7.65 2.65 25.42
C ALA A 186 6.81 3.63 26.31
N ALA A 187 5.63 3.33 26.93
CA ALA A 187 4.27 2.75 26.57
C ALA A 187 3.37 2.68 27.88
N GLU A 188 2.05 2.40 28.07
CA GLU A 188 0.76 2.18 27.31
C GLU A 188 -0.50 2.29 28.28
N VAL A 189 -1.67 1.65 28.00
CA VAL A 189 -2.79 1.20 28.91
C VAL A 189 -4.13 2.02 29.00
N GLN A 190 -5.23 1.39 29.49
CA GLN A 190 -6.68 1.62 29.18
C GLN A 190 -7.67 1.76 30.39
N ARG A 191 -8.95 2.10 30.04
CA ARG A 191 -10.27 1.52 30.50
C ARG A 191 -10.88 1.74 31.90
N LEU A 192 -12.18 2.07 31.91
CA LEU A 192 -13.36 1.60 32.70
C LEU A 192 -14.45 2.72 32.63
N LYS A 193 -15.79 2.55 32.64
CA LYS A 193 -16.76 1.79 33.47
C LYS A 193 -18.21 2.00 32.88
N MET A 194 -19.31 1.86 33.64
CA MET A 194 -20.23 0.71 33.69
C MET A 194 -21.61 1.14 34.30
N GLN A 195 -22.71 0.38 34.10
CA GLN A 195 -24.08 0.56 34.70
C GLN A 195 -24.89 1.76 34.16
N GLN A 196 -26.24 1.90 34.23
CA GLN A 196 -27.45 1.13 34.66
C GLN A 196 -28.54 1.25 33.54
N ARG A 197 -29.68 0.54 33.37
CA ARG A 197 -30.50 -0.47 34.10
C ARG A 197 -31.57 0.02 35.11
N MET A 198 -32.86 0.08 34.73
CA MET A 198 -34.11 -0.13 35.54
C MET A 198 -35.40 -0.01 34.67
N GLU A 199 -36.59 -0.28 35.26
CA GLU A 199 -37.99 -0.04 34.78
C GLU A 199 -38.64 -0.98 33.73
N HIS A 200 -39.75 -1.64 34.13
CA HIS A 200 -40.71 -2.43 33.32
C HIS A 200 -41.86 -2.96 34.21
N GLU A 201 -43.13 -2.58 33.99
CA GLU A 201 -44.40 -3.35 34.27
C GLU A 201 -45.68 -2.48 34.14
N GLU A 202 -46.45 -2.60 33.05
CA GLU A 202 -47.83 -2.02 32.90
C GLU A 202 -48.78 -2.94 32.07
N ALA A 203 -48.45 -4.23 31.92
CA ALA A 203 -48.52 -4.87 30.59
C ALA A 203 -49.76 -5.71 30.17
N LEU A 204 -50.71 -6.09 31.05
CA LEU A 204 -51.38 -7.40 30.89
C LEU A 204 -52.87 -7.48 30.46
N GLN A 205 -53.56 -6.38 30.11
CA GLN A 205 -54.97 -6.47 29.68
C GLN A 205 -55.40 -5.64 28.46
N GLN A 206 -54.61 -4.63 28.06
CA GLN A 206 -54.62 -4.17 26.67
C GLN A 206 -54.25 -5.35 25.75
N GLU A 207 -53.26 -6.13 26.19
CA GLU A 207 -52.56 -7.31 25.64
C GLU A 207 -53.35 -8.36 24.82
N MET A 208 -54.66 -8.27 24.55
CA MET A 208 -55.38 -9.23 23.66
C MET A 208 -55.99 -8.58 22.41
N GLU A 209 -56.80 -7.53 22.56
CA GLU A 209 -57.16 -6.70 21.40
C GLU A 209 -55.93 -5.96 20.88
N GLU A 210 -55.06 -5.54 21.81
CA GLU A 210 -53.72 -5.09 21.49
C GLU A 210 -52.90 -6.22 20.82
N LYS A 211 -52.99 -7.50 21.19
CA LYS A 211 -52.33 -8.59 20.40
C LYS A 211 -52.84 -8.66 18.96
N MET A 212 -54.13 -8.44 18.71
CA MET A 212 -54.67 -8.46 17.33
C MET A 212 -54.24 -7.22 16.53
N MET A 213 -54.35 -6.04 17.14
CA MET A 213 -53.80 -4.78 16.59
C MET A 213 -52.29 -4.86 16.41
N ILE A 214 -51.55 -5.50 17.31
CA ILE A 214 -50.11 -5.76 17.23
C ILE A 214 -49.80 -6.74 16.10
N GLU A 215 -50.59 -7.77 15.84
CA GLU A 215 -50.34 -8.68 14.72
C GLU A 215 -50.61 -8.00 13.36
N GLU A 216 -51.64 -7.15 13.25
CA GLU A 216 -51.83 -6.34 12.05
C GLU A 216 -50.81 -5.19 11.93
N GLN A 217 -50.44 -4.53 13.03
CA GLN A 217 -49.34 -3.58 13.06
C GLN A 217 -48.01 -4.24 12.73
N LYS A 218 -47.72 -5.46 13.23
CA LYS A 218 -46.56 -6.27 12.83
C LYS A 218 -46.61 -6.60 11.35
N ARG A 219 -47.78 -6.90 10.78
CA ARG A 219 -47.94 -7.10 9.33
C ARG A 219 -47.60 -5.83 8.56
N ASN A 220 -48.21 -4.70 8.94
CA ASN A 220 -48.00 -3.39 8.31
C ASN A 220 -46.58 -2.84 8.53
N LEU A 221 -45.93 -3.16 9.66
CA LEU A 221 -44.52 -2.85 9.95
C LEU A 221 -43.59 -3.79 9.19
N ALA A 222 -43.91 -5.08 9.06
CA ALA A 222 -43.15 -6.00 8.21
C ALA A 222 -43.25 -5.59 6.74
N GLU A 223 -44.43 -5.19 6.25
CA GLU A 223 -44.64 -4.67 4.89
C GLU A 223 -43.87 -3.36 4.66
N LYS A 224 -43.85 -2.43 5.64
CA LYS A 224 -42.97 -1.24 5.60
C LYS A 224 -41.49 -1.60 5.61
N ILE A 225 -41.07 -2.54 6.44
CA ILE A 225 -39.69 -3.02 6.52
C ILE A 225 -39.29 -3.76 5.23
N VAL A 226 -40.20 -4.47 4.56
CA VAL A 226 -39.97 -5.02 3.21
C VAL A 226 -39.70 -3.88 2.24
N ALA A 227 -40.59 -2.88 2.14
CA ALA A 227 -40.39 -1.74 1.23
C ALA A 227 -39.09 -0.97 1.53
N GLU A 228 -38.80 -0.67 2.80
CA GLU A 228 -37.55 -0.03 3.22
C GLU A 228 -36.31 -0.89 2.89
N LEU A 229 -36.40 -2.22 2.92
CA LEU A 229 -35.32 -3.14 2.54
C LEU A 229 -35.22 -3.33 1.01
N GLU A 230 -36.30 -3.17 0.27
CA GLU A 230 -36.32 -3.16 -1.21
C GLU A 230 -35.68 -1.87 -1.75
N ASP A 231 -36.03 -0.70 -1.19
CA ASP A 231 -35.36 0.58 -1.46
C ASP A 231 -33.85 0.50 -1.16
N GLN A 232 -33.50 -0.09 0.00
CA GLN A 232 -32.10 -0.33 0.36
C GLN A 232 -31.40 -1.33 -0.56
N GLU A 233 -32.12 -2.32 -1.11
CA GLU A 233 -31.57 -3.29 -2.06
C GLU A 233 -31.28 -2.64 -3.40
N GLU A 234 -32.18 -1.80 -3.93
CA GLU A 234 -31.92 -1.02 -5.15
C GLU A 234 -30.69 -0.13 -4.98
N ILE A 235 -30.61 0.63 -3.87
CA ILE A 235 -29.46 1.47 -3.53
C ILE A 235 -28.17 0.63 -3.42
N ALA A 236 -28.23 -0.57 -2.82
CA ALA A 236 -27.08 -1.46 -2.69
C ALA A 236 -26.63 -2.06 -4.04
N ILE A 237 -27.57 -2.44 -4.92
CA ILE A 237 -27.28 -2.90 -6.29
C ILE A 237 -26.62 -1.79 -7.09
N ASP A 238 -27.16 -0.57 -7.03
CA ASP A 238 -26.66 0.55 -7.83
C ASP A 238 -25.29 1.05 -7.31
N ARG A 239 -25.08 0.99 -6.00
CA ARG A 239 -23.76 1.18 -5.39
C ARG A 239 -22.76 0.10 -5.85
N LEU A 240 -23.15 -1.18 -5.85
CA LEU A 240 -22.30 -2.27 -6.31
C LEU A 240 -21.93 -2.15 -7.80
N ARG A 241 -22.86 -1.70 -8.67
CA ARG A 241 -22.59 -1.37 -10.08
C ARG A 241 -21.47 -0.33 -10.19
N ARG A 242 -21.60 0.80 -9.48
CA ARG A 242 -20.59 1.88 -9.46
C ARG A 242 -19.25 1.38 -8.91
N THR A 243 -19.25 0.48 -7.92
CA THR A 243 -18.01 -0.19 -7.44
C THR A 243 -17.40 -1.09 -8.52
N GLN A 244 -18.19 -1.83 -9.29
CA GLN A 244 -17.67 -2.65 -10.41
C GLN A 244 -17.10 -1.80 -11.55
N GLU A 245 -17.69 -0.63 -11.83
CA GLU A 245 -17.15 0.35 -12.78
C GLU A 245 -15.83 0.95 -12.29
N ALA A 246 -15.77 1.37 -11.02
CA ALA A 246 -14.53 1.81 -10.39
C ALA A 246 -13.44 0.72 -10.37
N GLN A 247 -13.84 -0.56 -10.29
CA GLN A 247 -12.93 -1.70 -10.41
C GLN A 247 -12.38 -1.88 -11.83
N LYS A 248 -13.21 -1.72 -12.87
CA LYS A 248 -12.74 -1.70 -14.27
C LYS A 248 -11.73 -0.57 -14.50
N ALA A 249 -12.07 0.65 -14.06
CA ALA A 249 -11.19 1.81 -14.17
C ALA A 249 -9.85 1.62 -13.42
N ALA A 250 -9.85 1.00 -12.24
CA ALA A 250 -8.63 0.66 -11.51
C ALA A 250 -7.78 -0.42 -12.23
N TYR A 251 -8.41 -1.38 -12.92
CA TYR A 251 -7.69 -2.32 -13.76
C TYR A 251 -7.08 -1.66 -15.00
N GLU A 252 -7.82 -0.78 -15.69
CA GLU A 252 -7.26 0.03 -16.78
C GLU A 252 -6.09 0.89 -16.31
N GLU A 253 -6.16 1.48 -15.11
CA GLU A 253 -5.07 2.25 -14.52
C GLU A 253 -3.82 1.38 -14.28
N LEU A 254 -4.00 0.16 -13.75
CA LEU A 254 -2.91 -0.80 -13.57
C LEU A 254 -2.35 -1.32 -14.91
N GLU A 255 -3.19 -1.55 -15.92
CA GLU A 255 -2.75 -1.92 -17.27
C GLU A 255 -1.98 -0.79 -17.94
N ARG A 256 -2.44 0.47 -17.86
CA ARG A 256 -1.69 1.65 -18.32
C ARG A 256 -0.36 1.79 -17.55
N ALA A 257 -0.36 1.55 -16.23
CA ALA A 257 0.85 1.57 -15.41
C ALA A 257 1.85 0.45 -15.75
N LEU A 258 1.38 -0.70 -16.26
CA LEU A 258 2.21 -1.79 -16.79
C LEU A 258 2.72 -1.48 -18.22
N VAL A 259 1.79 -1.32 -19.16
CA VAL A 259 2.00 -1.27 -20.61
C VAL A 259 2.77 -0.03 -21.04
N ASN A 260 2.43 1.17 -20.52
CA ASN A 260 3.13 2.38 -20.96
C ASN A 260 4.56 2.39 -20.41
N PRO A 261 5.61 2.38 -21.26
CA PRO A 261 6.94 2.77 -20.80
C PRO A 261 6.88 4.24 -20.35
N PRO A 262 7.75 4.67 -19.41
CA PRO A 262 7.91 6.10 -19.18
C PRO A 262 8.31 6.78 -20.50
N PRO A 263 7.65 7.87 -20.94
CA PRO A 263 8.05 8.57 -22.16
C PRO A 263 9.51 9.04 -22.07
N PRO A 264 10.26 9.05 -23.20
CA PRO A 264 11.69 9.37 -23.23
C PRO A 264 12.03 10.67 -22.49
N VAL A 265 13.20 10.70 -21.86
CA VAL A 265 13.64 11.81 -20.98
C VAL A 265 13.60 13.15 -21.71
N ASP A 266 13.99 13.16 -22.98
CA ASP A 266 13.98 14.31 -23.89
C ASP A 266 12.60 15.01 -23.97
N GLN A 267 11.50 14.27 -23.86
CA GLN A 267 10.13 14.81 -23.85
C GLN A 267 9.70 15.34 -22.47
N ARG A 268 10.37 14.89 -21.39
CA ARG A 268 10.08 15.30 -20.01
C ARG A 268 10.76 16.61 -19.65
N GLU A 269 11.96 16.87 -20.17
CA GLU A 269 12.62 18.16 -20.00
C GLU A 269 11.84 19.29 -20.69
N ALA A 270 11.29 19.03 -21.88
CA ALA A 270 10.37 19.96 -22.55
C ALA A 270 9.12 20.27 -21.70
N ALA A 271 8.50 19.24 -21.12
CA ALA A 271 7.30 19.41 -20.28
C ALA A 271 7.57 20.18 -18.97
N LEU A 272 8.72 19.94 -18.32
CA LEU A 272 9.12 20.65 -17.09
C LEU A 272 9.61 22.08 -17.37
N GLY A 273 10.35 22.30 -18.46
CA GLY A 273 10.83 23.62 -18.85
C GLY A 273 9.68 24.60 -19.13
N HIS A 274 8.59 24.12 -19.72
CA HIS A 274 7.44 24.98 -20.05
C HIS A 274 6.74 25.55 -18.80
N LEU A 275 6.66 24.78 -17.71
CA LEU A 275 6.05 25.21 -16.43
C LEU A 275 6.86 26.30 -15.70
N VAL A 276 8.18 26.37 -15.92
CA VAL A 276 9.02 27.43 -15.33
C VAL A 276 8.98 28.71 -16.18
N SER A 277 8.74 28.59 -17.49
CA SER A 277 8.70 29.74 -18.42
C SER A 277 7.48 30.66 -18.24
N SER A 278 6.39 30.17 -17.65
CA SER A 278 5.12 30.91 -17.54
C SER A 278 4.97 31.76 -16.27
N SER A 279 5.92 31.67 -15.32
CA SER A 279 5.83 32.29 -13.99
C SER A 279 6.75 33.50 -13.77
N THR A 280 7.43 33.99 -14.81
CA THR A 280 8.43 35.09 -14.72
C THR A 280 8.12 36.33 -15.56
N SER A 281 7.06 36.34 -16.38
CA SER A 281 6.63 37.50 -17.20
C SER A 281 5.50 38.31 -16.53
N GLY A 282 5.66 38.64 -15.25
CA GLY A 282 4.59 39.20 -14.41
C GLY A 282 5.07 40.17 -13.32
N ILE A 283 5.98 41.08 -13.67
CA ILE A 283 6.39 42.28 -12.90
C ILE A 283 6.48 43.44 -13.89
#